data_AF-A0A968F3B9-F1
#
_entry.id   AF-A0A968F3B9-F1
#
_cell.length_a   1.000
_cell.length_b   1.000
_cell.length_c   1.000
_cell.angle_alpha   90.00
_cell.angle_beta   90.00
_cell.angle_gamma   90.00
#
_symmetry.space_group_name_H-M   'P 1'
#
loop_
_entity.id
_entity.type
_entity.pdbx_description
1 polymer ?
#
loop_
_entity_poly.entity_id
_entity_poly.type
_entity_poly.pdbx_seq_one_letter_code
_entity_poly.pdbx_strand_id
1 'polypeptide(L)'
;MIPLRLEHPVHTLDGKILAEPGTVVAEETIDTLIRYGSNNAQSPRNLLAHQSVREDLIGMLGMPPYSSIFPHKVMVEELMHEMADIELAAPILVSMDYFKEWDFYTYRHILMVFALSTLLAKDLVPDYRERIRIDSTGPT
;
A
#
# COMPACT_ATOMS: atom_id res chain seq x y z
N MET A 1 -20.19 -32.47 -3.90
CA MET A 1 -20.21 -31.06 -3.47
C MET A 1 -21.16 -30.30 -4.38
N ILE A 2 -21.94 -29.37 -3.82
CA ILE A 2 -22.76 -28.46 -4.62
C ILE A 2 -21.81 -27.36 -5.14
N PRO A 3 -21.78 -27.06 -6.45
CA PRO A 3 -20.91 -26.01 -6.98
C PRO A 3 -21.35 -24.64 -6.47
N LEU A 4 -20.41 -23.88 -5.91
CA LEU A 4 -20.64 -22.51 -5.45
C LEU A 4 -20.91 -21.61 -6.67
N ARG A 5 -22.00 -20.85 -6.63
CA ARG A 5 -22.40 -19.92 -7.70
C ARG A 5 -22.55 -18.52 -7.15
N LEU A 6 -22.16 -17.54 -7.94
CA LEU A 6 -22.35 -16.13 -7.60
C LEU A 6 -23.84 -15.77 -7.73
N GLU A 7 -24.42 -15.16 -6.70
CA GLU A 7 -25.80 -14.64 -6.76
C GLU A 7 -25.87 -13.24 -7.39
N HIS A 8 -24.76 -12.52 -7.34
CA HIS A 8 -24.63 -11.14 -7.79
C HIS A 8 -23.44 -10.98 -8.74
N PRO A 9 -23.46 -9.99 -9.64
CA PRO A 9 -22.32 -9.70 -10.47
C PRO A 9 -21.15 -9.19 -9.63
N VAL A 10 -19.93 -9.50 -10.06
CA VAL A 10 -18.71 -8.91 -9.52
C VAL A 10 -18.23 -7.87 -10.51
N HIS A 11 -17.94 -6.67 -10.03
CA HIS A 11 -17.48 -5.55 -10.85
C HIS A 11 -16.05 -5.16 -10.50
N THR A 12 -15.33 -4.64 -11.48
CA THR A 12 -14.11 -3.86 -11.26
C THR A 12 -14.45 -2.47 -10.69
N LEU A 13 -13.45 -1.75 -10.20
CA LEU A 13 -13.62 -0.38 -9.69
C LEU A 13 -14.10 0.61 -10.75
N ASP A 14 -13.81 0.37 -12.04
CA ASP A 14 -14.33 1.14 -13.18
C ASP A 14 -15.71 0.65 -13.68
N GLY A 15 -16.36 -0.24 -12.92
CA GLY A 15 -17.73 -0.71 -13.18
C GLY A 15 -17.87 -1.80 -14.24
N LYS A 16 -16.77 -2.29 -14.82
CA LYS A 16 -16.81 -3.42 -15.77
C LYS A 16 -17.17 -4.70 -15.06
N ILE A 17 -18.02 -5.51 -15.68
CA ILE A 17 -18.40 -6.81 -15.14
C ILE A 17 -17.20 -7.76 -15.25
N LEU A 18 -16.80 -8.29 -14.12
CA LEU A 18 -15.72 -9.26 -13.96
C LEU A 18 -16.28 -10.70 -13.94
N ALA A 19 -17.45 -10.88 -13.32
CA ALA A 19 -18.19 -12.14 -13.35
C ALA A 19 -19.70 -11.88 -13.27
N GLU A 20 -20.47 -12.59 -14.08
CA GLU A 20 -21.94 -12.48 -14.11
C GLU A 20 -22.60 -13.30 -12.98
N PRO A 21 -23.85 -12.98 -12.61
CA PRO A 21 -24.65 -13.86 -11.76
C PRO A 21 -24.75 -15.27 -12.35
N GLY A 22 -24.71 -16.27 -11.49
CA GLY A 22 -24.75 -17.69 -11.87
C GLY A 22 -23.40 -18.27 -12.28
N THR A 23 -22.34 -17.46 -12.39
CA THR A 23 -20.97 -17.91 -12.61
C THR A 23 -20.58 -18.92 -11.52
N VAL A 24 -20.04 -20.06 -11.94
CA VAL A 24 -19.55 -21.10 -11.03
C VAL A 24 -18.16 -20.71 -10.55
N VAL A 25 -17.97 -20.67 -9.23
CA VAL A 25 -16.67 -20.42 -8.60
C VAL A 25 -15.88 -21.73 -8.62
N ALA A 26 -15.17 -21.96 -9.73
CA ALA A 26 -14.26 -23.07 -9.94
C ALA A 26 -12.85 -22.54 -10.23
N GLU A 27 -11.85 -23.42 -10.15
CA GLU A 27 -10.44 -23.09 -10.36
C GLU A 27 -10.22 -22.38 -11.70
N GLU A 28 -10.86 -22.86 -12.76
CA GLU A 28 -10.73 -22.28 -14.11
C GLU A 28 -11.31 -20.86 -14.19
N THR A 29 -12.41 -20.61 -13.47
CA THR A 29 -13.00 -19.27 -13.35
C THR A 29 -12.02 -18.35 -12.63
N ILE A 30 -11.48 -18.79 -11.48
CA ILE A 30 -10.53 -18.00 -10.69
C ILE A 30 -9.26 -17.69 -11.50
N ASP A 31 -8.69 -18.66 -12.20
CA ASP A 31 -7.53 -18.48 -13.06
C ASP A 31 -7.80 -17.46 -14.18
N THR A 32 -9.00 -17.49 -14.76
CA THR A 32 -9.42 -16.51 -15.77
C THR A 32 -9.48 -15.10 -15.19
N LEU A 33 -10.03 -14.96 -13.98
CA LEU A 33 -10.09 -13.67 -13.27
C LEU A 33 -8.70 -13.14 -12.93
N ILE A 34 -7.79 -14.01 -12.47
CA ILE A 34 -6.40 -13.66 -12.18
C ILE A 34 -5.70 -13.14 -13.45
N ARG A 35 -5.82 -13.87 -14.57
CA ARG A 35 -5.23 -13.46 -15.86
C ARG A 35 -5.78 -12.13 -16.35
N TYR A 36 -7.10 -11.92 -16.22
CA TYR A 36 -7.73 -10.65 -16.54
C TYR A 36 -7.18 -9.51 -15.68
N GLY A 37 -7.00 -9.74 -14.38
CA GLY A 37 -6.41 -8.80 -13.46
C GLY A 37 -4.96 -8.46 -13.81
N SER A 38 -4.12 -9.45 -14.11
CA SER A 38 -2.72 -9.25 -14.51
C SER A 38 -2.58 -8.42 -15.79
N ASN A 39 -3.45 -8.65 -16.78
CA ASN A 39 -3.41 -7.91 -18.06
C ASN A 39 -3.90 -6.45 -17.92
N ASN A 40 -4.69 -6.16 -16.90
CA ASN A 40 -5.20 -4.81 -16.61
C ASN A 40 -4.53 -4.19 -15.38
N ALA A 41 -3.45 -4.79 -14.89
CA ALA A 41 -2.75 -4.29 -13.72
C ALA A 41 -2.19 -2.89 -14.02
N GLN A 42 -2.67 -1.90 -13.29
CA GLN A 42 -2.06 -0.58 -13.31
C GLN A 42 -0.70 -0.69 -12.63
N SER A 43 0.34 -0.17 -13.28
CA SER A 43 1.68 -0.14 -12.69
C SER A 43 1.62 0.54 -11.34
N PRO A 44 2.19 -0.09 -10.29
CA PRO A 44 2.24 0.53 -8.98
C PRO A 44 3.03 1.84 -9.09
N ARG A 45 2.67 2.80 -8.25
CA ARG A 45 3.22 4.15 -8.26
C ARG A 45 3.71 4.51 -6.88
N ASN A 46 4.79 5.28 -6.83
CA ASN A 46 5.42 5.68 -5.61
C ASN A 46 4.52 6.59 -4.76
N LEU A 47 4.37 6.27 -3.47
CA LEU A 47 3.55 7.03 -2.52
C LEU A 47 4.07 8.47 -2.37
N LEU A 48 5.37 8.66 -2.14
CA LEU A 48 5.94 9.97 -1.89
C LEU A 48 5.97 10.87 -3.14
N ALA A 49 6.06 10.26 -4.33
CA ALA A 49 5.99 11.00 -5.60
C ALA A 49 4.56 11.36 -6.01
N HIS A 50 3.54 10.90 -5.27
CA HIS A 50 2.15 11.19 -5.59
C HIS A 50 1.76 12.58 -5.10
N GLN A 51 1.62 13.52 -6.05
CA GLN A 51 1.25 14.91 -5.80
C GLN A 51 2.13 15.55 -4.71
N SER A 52 1.54 16.08 -3.64
CA SER A 52 2.25 16.72 -2.53
C SER A 52 2.34 15.84 -1.28
N VAL A 53 2.16 14.52 -1.41
CA VAL A 53 2.18 13.59 -0.26
C VAL A 53 3.46 13.76 0.56
N ARG A 54 4.60 13.94 -0.09
CA ARG A 54 5.88 14.13 0.57
C ARG A 54 5.91 15.39 1.44
N GLU A 55 5.52 16.53 0.87
CA GLU A 55 5.52 17.82 1.56
C GLU A 55 4.50 17.81 2.71
N ASP A 56 3.31 17.24 2.46
CA ASP A 56 2.25 17.09 3.43
C ASP A 56 2.72 16.24 4.62
N LEU A 57 3.37 15.10 4.35
CA LEU A 57 3.90 14.20 5.37
C LEU A 57 4.99 14.89 6.22
N ILE A 58 5.95 15.56 5.59
CA ILE A 58 7.00 16.31 6.31
C ILE A 58 6.38 17.37 7.21
N GLY A 59 5.38 18.11 6.71
CA GLY A 59 4.65 19.10 7.51
C GLY A 59 3.95 18.47 8.72
N MET A 60 3.32 17.32 8.54
CA MET A 60 2.63 16.60 9.62
C MET A 60 3.56 16.05 10.70
N LEU A 61 4.73 15.53 10.31
CA LEU A 61 5.73 15.03 11.25
C LEU A 61 6.32 16.15 12.12
N GLY A 62 6.35 17.39 11.59
CA GLY A 62 6.78 18.57 12.33
C GLY A 62 5.78 19.09 13.36
N MET A 63 4.55 18.56 13.40
CA MET A 63 3.49 19.00 14.31
C MET A 63 3.28 18.02 15.49
N PRO A 64 2.87 18.50 16.67
CA PRO A 64 2.46 17.62 17.76
C PRO A 64 1.27 16.72 17.38
N PRO A 65 1.17 15.48 17.89
CA PRO A 65 2.13 14.84 18.80
C PRO A 65 3.34 14.23 18.08
N TYR A 66 3.38 14.21 16.75
CA TYR A 66 4.40 13.49 15.99
C TYR A 66 5.79 14.11 16.09
N SER A 67 5.88 15.42 16.31
CA SER A 67 7.16 16.09 16.54
C SER A 67 7.92 15.59 17.77
N SER A 68 7.26 14.93 18.73
CA SER A 68 7.96 14.27 19.86
C SER A 68 8.53 12.91 19.50
N ILE A 69 7.95 12.23 18.49
CA ILE A 69 8.43 10.95 17.96
C ILE A 69 9.54 11.19 16.92
N PHE A 70 9.42 12.26 16.14
CA PHE A 70 10.36 12.68 15.11
C PHE A 70 11.03 14.02 15.45
N PRO A 71 11.79 14.12 16.55
CA PRO A 71 12.31 15.40 17.04
C PRO A 71 13.47 15.96 16.20
N HIS A 72 14.07 15.13 15.34
CA HIS A 72 15.28 15.48 14.60
C HIS A 72 15.05 15.42 13.09
N LYS A 73 15.52 16.45 12.38
CA LYS A 73 15.41 16.54 10.92
C LYS A 73 16.05 15.34 10.22
N VAL A 74 17.17 14.85 10.75
CA VAL A 74 17.87 13.65 10.23
C VAL A 74 16.96 12.43 10.26
N MET A 75 16.19 12.23 11.33
CA MET A 75 15.26 11.11 11.44
C MET A 75 14.13 11.20 10.42
N VAL A 76 13.64 12.41 10.12
CA VAL A 76 12.65 12.63 9.06
C VAL A 76 13.24 12.36 7.68
N GLU A 77 14.47 12.83 7.42
CA GLU A 77 15.17 12.57 6.16
C GLU A 77 15.42 11.07 5.93
N GLU A 78 15.82 10.34 6.96
CA GLU A 78 15.96 8.89 6.93
C GLU A 78 14.62 8.20 6.68
N LEU A 79 13.55 8.61 7.38
CA LEU A 79 12.21 8.05 7.15
C LEU A 79 11.76 8.27 5.69
N MET A 80 11.98 9.46 5.13
CA MET A 80 11.65 9.72 3.72
C MET A 80 12.45 8.84 2.77
N HIS A 81 13.70 8.52 3.12
CA HIS A 81 14.52 7.59 2.35
C HIS A 81 13.95 6.17 2.39
N GLU A 82 13.59 5.66 3.57
CA GLU A 82 12.97 4.33 3.70
C GLU A 82 11.62 4.23 3.00
N MET A 83 10.83 5.30 3.04
CA MET A 83 9.53 5.35 2.38
C MET A 83 9.63 5.56 0.86
N ALA A 84 10.82 5.86 0.32
CA ALA A 84 11.03 6.18 -1.09
C ALA A 84 10.77 4.99 -2.03
N ASP A 85 10.70 3.76 -1.53
CA ASP A 85 10.42 2.57 -2.33
C ASP A 85 8.99 2.03 -2.12
N ILE A 86 8.15 2.75 -1.37
CA ILE A 86 6.75 2.34 -1.15
C ILE A 86 5.95 2.61 -2.42
N GLU A 87 5.59 1.53 -3.12
CA GLU A 87 4.71 1.59 -4.27
C GLU A 87 3.30 1.09 -3.93
N LEU A 88 2.29 1.82 -4.40
CA LEU A 88 0.88 1.50 -4.20
C LEU A 88 0.17 1.35 -5.53
N ALA A 89 -0.88 0.52 -5.55
CA ALA A 89 -1.77 0.44 -6.70
C ALA A 89 -2.44 1.81 -6.92
N ALA A 90 -2.52 2.24 -8.19
CA ALA A 90 -3.05 3.56 -8.53
C ALA A 90 -4.45 3.88 -7.96
N PRO A 91 -5.42 2.96 -7.82
CA PRO A 91 -6.69 3.26 -7.16
C PRO A 91 -6.56 3.67 -5.69
N ILE A 92 -5.54 3.18 -4.98
CA ILE A 92 -5.25 3.59 -3.61
C ILE A 92 -4.78 5.04 -3.58
N LEU A 93 -3.89 5.43 -4.50
CA LEU A 93 -3.42 6.81 -4.63
C LEU A 93 -4.57 7.77 -5.01
N VAL A 94 -5.46 7.35 -5.91
CA VAL A 94 -6.68 8.13 -6.23
C VAL A 94 -7.58 8.29 -5.00
N SER A 95 -7.68 7.25 -4.16
CA SER A 95 -8.43 7.34 -2.91
C SER A 95 -7.79 8.34 -1.94
N MET A 96 -6.46 8.47 -1.94
CA MET A 96 -5.78 9.50 -1.15
C MET A 96 -6.13 10.91 -1.61
N ASP A 97 -6.30 11.15 -2.92
CA ASP A 97 -6.74 12.44 -3.46
C ASP A 97 -8.14 12.79 -2.95
N TYR A 98 -9.04 11.81 -3.01
CA TYR A 98 -10.39 11.96 -2.47
C TYR A 98 -10.36 12.29 -0.97
N PHE A 99 -9.64 11.54 -0.16
CA PHE A 99 -9.57 11.83 1.29
C PHE A 99 -8.92 13.17 1.56
N LYS A 100 -7.89 13.55 0.81
CA LYS A 100 -7.25 14.86 0.98
C LYS A 100 -8.25 16.01 0.79
N GLU A 101 -9.15 15.90 -0.18
CA GLU A 101 -10.15 16.92 -0.47
C GLU A 101 -11.35 16.86 0.50
N TRP A 102 -11.84 15.67 0.81
CA TRP A 102 -13.15 15.49 1.47
C TRP A 102 -13.07 15.03 2.94
N ASP A 103 -11.98 14.38 3.35
CA ASP A 103 -11.75 13.92 4.73
C ASP A 103 -10.25 13.92 5.07
N PHE A 104 -9.74 15.12 5.33
CA PHE A 104 -8.33 15.33 5.61
C PHE A 104 -7.84 14.57 6.84
N TYR A 105 -8.74 14.24 7.79
CA TYR A 105 -8.38 13.43 8.95
C TYR A 105 -7.97 12.02 8.53
N THR A 106 -8.75 11.38 7.66
CA THR A 106 -8.44 10.05 7.12
C THR A 106 -7.17 10.08 6.27
N TYR A 107 -7.01 11.10 5.42
CA TYR A 107 -5.78 11.29 4.65
C TYR A 107 -4.53 11.37 5.54
N ARG A 108 -4.57 12.23 6.56
CA ARG A 108 -3.50 12.34 7.56
C ARG A 108 -3.27 11.02 8.27
N HIS A 109 -4.33 10.34 8.70
CA HIS A 109 -4.21 9.08 9.44
C HIS A 109 -3.49 8.01 8.61
N ILE A 110 -3.85 7.86 7.34
CA ILE A 110 -3.19 6.93 6.40
C ILE A 110 -1.70 7.23 6.33
N LEU A 111 -1.32 8.50 6.12
CA LEU A 111 0.09 8.89 6.05
C LEU A 111 0.87 8.63 7.34
N MET A 112 0.25 8.88 8.50
CA MET A 112 0.86 8.58 9.79
C MET A 112 1.03 7.09 10.03
N VAL A 113 0.08 6.27 9.60
CA VAL A 113 0.20 4.80 9.67
C VAL A 113 1.38 4.32 8.83
N PHE A 114 1.54 4.83 7.60
CA PHE A 114 2.72 4.52 6.79
C PHE A 114 4.02 4.92 7.50
N ALA A 115 4.12 6.18 7.92
CA ALA A 115 5.33 6.69 8.57
C ALA A 115 5.72 5.89 9.83
N LEU A 116 4.77 5.64 10.73
CA LEU A 116 5.03 4.91 11.97
C LEU A 116 5.30 3.42 11.72
N SER A 117 4.64 2.81 10.73
CA SER A 117 4.90 1.41 10.37
C SER A 117 6.28 1.25 9.73
N THR A 118 6.71 2.20 8.90
CA THR A 118 8.07 2.21 8.34
C THR A 118 9.11 2.40 9.43
N LEU A 119 8.90 3.32 10.37
CA LEU A 119 9.78 3.48 11.52
C LEU A 119 9.87 2.19 12.34
N LEU A 120 8.72 1.57 12.64
CA LEU A 120 8.67 0.32 13.37
C LEU A 120 9.37 -0.82 12.62
N ALA A 121 9.17 -0.91 11.30
CA ALA A 121 9.84 -1.92 10.47
C ALA A 121 11.36 -1.74 10.49
N LYS A 122 11.86 -0.51 10.43
CA LYS A 122 13.29 -0.20 10.55
C LYS A 122 13.87 -0.67 11.89
N ASP A 123 13.14 -0.47 12.98
CA ASP A 123 13.60 -0.85 14.33
C ASP A 123 13.48 -2.36 14.61
N LEU A 124 12.45 -3.02 14.06
CA LEU A 124 12.16 -4.45 14.31
C LEU A 124 12.83 -5.41 13.32
N VAL A 125 13.21 -4.94 12.13
CA VAL A 125 13.86 -5.76 11.11
C VAL A 125 15.37 -5.51 11.20
N PRO A 126 16.16 -6.34 11.92
CA PRO A 126 17.61 -6.33 11.78
C PRO A 126 17.98 -6.39 10.30
N ASP A 127 18.93 -5.52 9.95
CA ASP A 127 19.33 -5.12 8.60
C ASP A 127 18.93 -6.17 7.55
N TYR A 128 18.00 -5.81 6.66
CA TYR A 128 17.49 -6.72 5.63
C TYR A 128 18.63 -7.39 4.84
N ARG A 129 19.76 -6.70 4.68
CA ARG A 129 20.99 -7.23 4.08
C ARG A 129 21.72 -8.25 4.97
N GLU A 130 21.67 -8.08 6.28
CA GLU A 130 22.20 -9.04 7.25
C GLU A 130 21.35 -10.31 7.30
N ARG A 131 20.02 -10.22 7.17
CA ARG A 131 19.15 -11.40 7.01
C ARG A 131 19.43 -12.18 5.72
N ILE A 132 19.54 -11.50 4.58
CA ILE A 132 19.95 -12.13 3.31
C ILE A 132 21.33 -12.80 3.47
N ARG A 133 22.26 -12.13 4.17
CA ARG A 133 23.61 -12.66 4.40
C ARG A 133 23.58 -13.92 5.27
N ILE A 134 22.87 -13.89 6.41
CA ILE A 134 22.75 -15.02 7.35
C ILE A 134 22.06 -16.21 6.67
N ASP A 135 21.00 -15.96 5.91
CA ASP A 135 20.30 -17.01 5.14
C ASP A 135 21.19 -17.57 4.01
N SER A 136 22.02 -16.72 3.38
CA SER A 136 22.97 -17.15 2.33
C SER A 136 24.20 -17.90 2.86
N THR A 137 24.49 -17.82 4.17
CA THR A 137 25.60 -18.55 4.79
C THR A 137 25.25 -19.97 5.24
N GLY A 138 23.97 -20.36 5.20
CA GLY A 138 23.50 -21.70 5.56
C GLY A 138 23.75 -22.09 7.02
N PRO A 139 23.14 -23.18 7.51
CA PRO A 139 23.45 -23.69 8.86
C PRO A 139 24.83 -24.35 8.87
N THR A 140 25.74 -23.87 9.72
CA THR A 140 26.95 -24.60 10.16
C THR A 140 26.62 -25.75 11.10
#